data_AF-A0A3P7MGY3-F1
#
_entry.id   AF-A0A3P7MGY3-F1
#
_cell.length_a   1.000
_cell.length_b   1.000
_cell.length_c   1.000
_cell.angle_alpha   90.00
_cell.angle_beta   90.00
_cell.angle_gamma   90.00
#
_symmetry.space_group_name_H-M   'P 1'
#
loop_
_entity.id
_entity.type
_entity.pdbx_description
1 polymer ?
#
loop_
_entity_poly.entity_id
_entity_poly.type
_entity_poly.pdbx_seq_one_letter_code
_entity_poly.pdbx_strand_id
1 'polypeptide(L)'
;MASVPTSFNEAIRNFDQRRLRQTTVQVRTSDGRAKITDRYDNQLSTISGRHFNDDISRYGFISNPSPDLQVAQVSTDDLTLCFGSQDVAGDLNTLQQHGITHIINLVSSYVPNYFPNCFEYLSLNVRDDLNYNLHSAINACFDFINRRVLPQGGKTFIHCNAGVSRAPCIVIASLIRKCGLSYDDAYNLVANARNISPNLNFKMQLRALAAENP
;
A
#
# COMPACT_ATOMS: atom_id res chain seq x y z
N MET A 1 -56.64 -12.18 6.04
CA MET A 1 -56.08 -10.88 5.59
C MET A 1 -55.15 -10.38 6.68
N ALA A 2 -53.85 -10.25 6.42
CA ALA A 2 -52.91 -9.79 7.44
C ALA A 2 -53.04 -8.27 7.61
N SER A 3 -53.22 -7.81 8.85
CA SER A 3 -53.32 -6.39 9.20
C SER A 3 -52.05 -5.65 8.80
N VAL A 4 -52.19 -4.52 8.11
CA VAL A 4 -51.07 -3.64 7.75
C VAL A 4 -50.53 -3.01 9.05
N PRO A 5 -49.23 -3.09 9.35
CA PRO A 5 -48.68 -2.53 10.58
C PRO A 5 -48.85 -1.01 10.63
N THR A 6 -49.35 -0.49 11.75
CA THR A 6 -49.58 0.95 11.97
C THR A 6 -48.32 1.74 12.30
N SER A 7 -47.20 1.06 12.59
CA SER A 7 -45.89 1.69 12.77
C SER A 7 -44.73 0.75 12.42
N PHE A 8 -43.54 1.33 12.16
CA PHE A 8 -42.33 0.57 11.89
C PHE A 8 -41.91 -0.34 13.06
N ASN A 9 -42.02 0.15 14.31
CA ASN A 9 -41.68 -0.65 15.50
C ASN A 9 -42.62 -1.85 15.69
N GLU A 10 -43.91 -1.68 15.37
CA GLU A 10 -44.89 -2.77 15.39
C GLU A 10 -44.61 -3.78 14.27
N ALA A 11 -44.22 -3.30 13.09
CA ALA A 11 -43.81 -4.14 11.98
C ALA A 11 -42.60 -5.03 12.35
N ILE A 12 -41.59 -4.49 13.05
CA ILE A 12 -40.44 -5.27 13.52
C ILE A 12 -40.86 -6.33 14.54
N ARG A 13 -41.68 -5.97 15.54
CA ARG A 13 -42.11 -6.90 16.60
C ARG A 13 -42.93 -8.07 16.06
N ASN A 14 -43.76 -7.81 15.05
CA ASN A 14 -44.65 -8.82 14.45
C ASN A 14 -44.03 -9.52 13.23
N PHE A 15 -42.77 -9.22 12.89
CA PHE A 15 -42.10 -9.80 11.74
C PHE A 15 -41.67 -11.24 12.03
N ASP A 16 -42.26 -12.21 11.31
CA ASP A 16 -41.83 -13.60 11.37
C ASP A 16 -40.47 -13.77 10.68
N GLN A 17 -39.42 -13.93 11.49
CA GLN A 17 -38.05 -14.13 11.00
C GLN A 17 -37.90 -15.37 10.10
N ARG A 18 -38.81 -16.35 10.16
CA ARG A 18 -38.81 -17.51 9.26
C ARG A 18 -39.17 -17.15 7.81
N ARG A 19 -39.72 -15.95 7.58
CA ARG A 19 -39.99 -15.41 6.22
C ARG A 19 -38.78 -14.71 5.62
N LEU A 20 -37.68 -14.55 6.36
CA LEU A 20 -36.44 -14.03 5.80
C LEU A 20 -35.93 -14.98 4.73
N ARG A 21 -35.47 -14.42 3.62
CA ARG A 21 -34.75 -15.21 2.61
C ARG A 21 -33.57 -15.88 3.30
N GLN A 22 -33.47 -17.19 3.15
CA GLN A 22 -32.28 -17.91 3.60
C GLN A 22 -31.09 -17.37 2.81
N THR A 23 -30.07 -16.92 3.52
CA THR A 23 -28.82 -16.43 2.92
C THR A 23 -27.73 -17.44 3.22
N THR A 24 -27.03 -17.84 2.17
CA THR A 24 -25.83 -18.67 2.27
C THR A 24 -24.60 -17.77 2.24
N VAL A 25 -23.68 -17.98 3.18
CA VAL A 25 -22.38 -17.30 3.25
C VAL A 25 -21.31 -18.28 2.81
N GLN A 26 -20.54 -17.93 1.78
CA GLN A 26 -19.39 -18.71 1.34
C GLN A 26 -18.11 -18.14 1.96
N VAL A 27 -17.51 -18.88 2.88
CA VAL A 27 -16.23 -18.54 3.52
C VAL A 27 -15.13 -19.34 2.84
N ARG A 28 -14.23 -18.67 2.12
CA ARG A 28 -13.03 -19.29 1.55
C ARG A 28 -11.84 -19.09 2.46
N THR A 29 -11.12 -20.17 2.77
CA THR A 29 -9.87 -20.13 3.52
C THR A 29 -8.69 -19.85 2.60
N SER A 30 -7.57 -19.36 3.16
CA SER A 30 -6.36 -18.98 2.42
C SER A 30 -5.73 -20.13 1.63
N ASP A 31 -6.03 -21.38 2.00
CA ASP A 31 -5.61 -22.59 1.29
C ASP A 31 -6.54 -22.99 0.12
N GLY A 32 -7.53 -22.16 -0.20
CA GLY A 32 -8.44 -22.33 -1.33
C GLY A 32 -9.68 -23.17 -1.07
N ARG A 33 -9.85 -23.74 0.14
CA ARG A 33 -11.10 -24.45 0.50
C ARG A 33 -12.24 -23.45 0.67
N ALA A 34 -13.46 -23.83 0.29
CA ALA A 34 -14.66 -23.03 0.57
C ALA A 34 -15.63 -23.79 1.48
N LYS A 35 -16.11 -23.11 2.53
CA LYS A 35 -17.22 -23.56 3.37
C LYS A 35 -18.45 -22.75 3.02
N ILE A 36 -19.56 -23.41 2.75
CA ILE A 36 -20.86 -22.74 2.64
C ILE A 36 -21.55 -22.89 3.99
N THR A 37 -21.94 -21.78 4.56
CA THR A 37 -22.58 -21.66 5.88
C THR A 37 -23.93 -20.96 5.74
N ASP A 38 -24.84 -21.18 6.68
CA ASP A 38 -25.99 -20.29 6.85
C ASP A 38 -25.57 -19.00 7.58
N ARG A 39 -26.52 -18.09 7.79
CA ARG A 39 -26.31 -16.84 8.53
C ARG A 39 -25.94 -17.00 10.03
N TYR A 40 -25.92 -18.23 10.54
CA TYR A 40 -25.59 -18.60 11.92
C TYR A 40 -24.31 -19.46 11.96
N ASP A 41 -23.52 -19.46 10.89
CA ASP A 41 -22.31 -20.25 10.71
C ASP A 41 -22.50 -21.78 10.74
N ASN A 42 -23.74 -22.28 10.61
CA ASN A 42 -23.96 -23.71 10.47
C ASN A 42 -23.49 -24.15 9.09
N GLN A 43 -22.58 -25.13 9.06
CA GLN A 43 -21.98 -25.63 7.84
C GLN A 43 -23.01 -26.41 7.01
N LEU A 44 -23.32 -25.89 5.82
CA LEU A 44 -24.24 -26.51 4.87
C LEU A 44 -23.49 -27.45 3.91
N SER A 45 -22.28 -27.06 3.48
CA SER A 45 -21.44 -27.90 2.63
C SER A 45 -19.98 -27.43 2.61
N THR A 46 -19.09 -28.29 2.10
CA THR A 46 -17.68 -27.97 1.86
C THR A 46 -17.34 -28.25 0.41
N ILE A 47 -16.80 -27.23 -0.25
CA ILE A 47 -16.27 -27.35 -1.61
C ILE A 47 -14.76 -27.58 -1.49
N SER A 48 -14.35 -28.81 -1.82
CA SER A 48 -12.95 -29.26 -1.79
C SER A 48 -12.28 -29.19 -3.17
N GLY A 49 -12.79 -28.38 -4.09
CA GLY A 49 -12.31 -28.28 -5.47
C GLY A 49 -11.41 -27.07 -5.72
N ARG A 50 -10.19 -27.31 -6.20
CA ARG A 50 -9.30 -26.31 -6.82
C ARG A 50 -9.85 -25.92 -8.20
N HIS A 51 -10.96 -25.18 -8.27
CA HIS A 51 -11.37 -24.53 -9.52
C HIS A 51 -10.71 -23.14 -9.57
N PHE A 52 -9.57 -23.05 -10.26
CA PHE A 52 -8.77 -21.84 -10.46
C PHE A 52 -9.26 -20.97 -11.65
N ASN A 53 -10.56 -21.01 -11.97
CA ASN A 53 -11.12 -20.20 -13.07
C ASN A 53 -12.00 -19.02 -12.59
N ASP A 54 -12.17 -18.85 -11.28
CA ASP A 54 -12.90 -17.70 -10.77
C ASP A 54 -11.96 -16.47 -10.74
N ASP A 55 -12.41 -15.37 -11.33
CA ASP A 55 -11.77 -14.06 -11.27
C ASP A 55 -11.57 -13.65 -9.80
N ILE A 56 -10.32 -13.79 -9.33
CA ILE A 56 -9.94 -13.65 -7.92
C ILE A 56 -10.25 -12.23 -7.41
N SER A 57 -10.35 -11.25 -8.32
CA SER A 57 -10.70 -9.86 -8.01
C SER A 57 -12.10 -9.69 -7.40
N ARG A 58 -12.99 -10.68 -7.52
CA ARG A 58 -14.34 -10.68 -6.93
C ARG A 58 -14.34 -11.07 -5.46
N TYR A 59 -13.33 -11.78 -5.01
CA TYR A 59 -13.20 -12.18 -3.62
C TYR A 59 -12.41 -11.09 -2.92
N GLY A 60 -12.95 -10.58 -1.80
CA GLY A 60 -12.32 -9.51 -1.03
C GLY A 60 -10.89 -9.84 -0.60
N PHE A 61 -10.27 -8.96 0.19
CA PHE A 61 -8.85 -9.03 0.55
C PHE A 61 -8.40 -10.44 1.01
N ILE A 62 -7.63 -11.14 0.17
CA ILE A 62 -6.95 -12.38 0.53
C ILE A 62 -5.57 -11.99 1.06
N SER A 63 -5.30 -12.34 2.32
CA SER A 63 -3.97 -12.12 2.90
C SER A 63 -2.94 -13.00 2.18
N ASN A 64 -1.96 -12.38 1.52
CA ASN A 64 -0.80 -13.08 0.98
C ASN A 64 0.20 -13.33 2.13
N PRO A 65 0.47 -14.58 2.53
CA PRO A 65 1.39 -14.87 3.61
C PRO A 65 2.87 -14.75 3.20
N SER A 66 3.17 -14.63 1.91
CA SER A 66 4.53 -14.50 1.43
C SER A 66 5.03 -13.07 1.59
N PRO A 67 6.18 -12.85 2.27
CA PRO A 67 6.75 -11.52 2.44
C PRO A 67 7.20 -10.95 1.10
N ASP A 68 6.96 -9.67 0.90
CA ASP A 68 7.35 -8.94 -0.30
C ASP A 68 8.70 -8.26 -0.09
N LEU A 69 9.77 -9.02 -0.32
CA LEU A 69 11.16 -8.56 -0.16
C LEU A 69 11.76 -7.93 -1.43
N GLN A 70 10.94 -7.59 -2.44
CA GLN A 70 11.45 -6.95 -3.65
C GLN A 70 11.82 -5.49 -3.38
N VAL A 71 13.11 -5.18 -3.52
CA VAL A 71 13.66 -3.82 -3.52
C VAL A 71 13.72 -3.30 -4.95
N ALA A 72 13.06 -2.19 -5.21
CA ALA A 72 13.22 -1.45 -6.45
C ALA A 72 14.35 -0.43 -6.28
N GLN A 73 15.16 -0.22 -7.32
CA GLN A 73 16.26 0.74 -7.32
C GLN A 73 16.18 1.63 -8.55
N VAL A 74 16.37 2.93 -8.34
CA VAL A 74 16.58 3.92 -9.39
C VAL A 74 17.84 4.70 -9.05
N SER A 75 18.78 4.77 -10.00
CA SER A 75 20.06 5.46 -9.84
C SER A 75 20.21 6.55 -10.88
N THR A 76 20.76 7.67 -10.47
CA THR A 76 21.25 8.79 -11.30
C THR A 76 22.74 8.98 -10.99
N ASP A 77 23.40 9.93 -11.65
CA ASP A 77 24.86 10.14 -11.52
C ASP A 77 25.34 10.31 -10.07
N ASP A 78 24.53 10.94 -9.22
CA ASP A 78 24.90 11.29 -7.84
C ASP A 78 23.88 10.84 -6.78
N LEU A 79 22.85 10.07 -7.16
CA LEU A 79 21.80 9.64 -6.26
C LEU A 79 21.36 8.20 -6.56
N THR A 80 21.27 7.38 -5.52
CA THR A 80 20.64 6.05 -5.60
C THR A 80 19.48 5.99 -4.61
N LEU A 81 18.28 5.83 -5.15
CA LEU A 81 17.04 5.68 -4.39
C LEU A 81 16.53 4.25 -4.53
N CYS A 82 16.43 3.57 -3.39
CA CYS A 82 15.75 2.30 -3.28
C CYS A 82 14.36 2.51 -2.68
N PHE A 83 13.38 1.69 -3.05
CA PHE A 83 12.05 1.71 -2.43
C PHE A 83 11.38 0.34 -2.39
N GLY A 84 10.44 0.17 -1.46
CA GLY A 84 9.78 -1.12 -1.24
C GLY A 84 8.70 -1.11 -0.18
N SER A 85 8.28 -2.31 0.22
CA SER A 85 7.28 -2.56 1.26
C SER A 85 7.87 -2.44 2.67
N GLN A 86 7.00 -2.51 3.68
CA GLN A 86 7.44 -2.65 5.07
C GLN A 86 8.16 -3.98 5.34
N ASP A 87 7.93 -5.02 4.53
CA ASP A 87 8.55 -6.33 4.73
C ASP A 87 10.06 -6.23 4.49
N VAL A 88 10.47 -5.49 3.45
CA VAL A 88 11.88 -5.12 3.24
C VAL A 88 12.41 -4.30 4.41
N ALA A 89 11.63 -3.33 4.91
CA ALA A 89 12.05 -2.48 6.02
C ALA A 89 12.31 -3.28 7.32
N GLY A 90 11.61 -4.40 7.49
CA GLY A 90 11.76 -5.34 8.58
C GLY A 90 12.83 -6.43 8.37
N ASP A 91 13.47 -6.48 7.20
CA ASP A 91 14.49 -7.49 6.88
C ASP A 91 15.90 -6.86 6.80
N LEU A 92 16.65 -7.00 7.91
CA LEU A 92 18.00 -6.42 8.04
C LEU A 92 18.95 -6.93 6.95
N ASN A 93 18.87 -8.21 6.61
CA ASN A 93 19.75 -8.83 5.62
C ASN A 93 19.55 -8.20 4.24
N THR A 94 18.30 -8.04 3.80
CA THR A 94 17.96 -7.40 2.52
C THR A 94 18.46 -5.96 2.50
N LEU A 95 18.24 -5.19 3.57
CA LEU A 95 18.72 -3.80 3.66
C LEU A 95 20.26 -3.71 3.59
N GLN A 96 20.97 -4.59 4.30
CA GLN A 96 22.43 -4.63 4.29
C GLN A 96 23.00 -5.08 2.94
N GLN A 97 22.39 -6.09 2.30
CA GLN A 97 22.78 -6.57 0.97
C GLN A 97 22.68 -5.49 -0.10
N HIS A 98 21.71 -4.59 0.00
CA HIS A 98 21.57 -3.46 -0.92
C HIS A 98 22.48 -2.27 -0.55
N GLY A 99 23.18 -2.34 0.58
CA GLY A 99 24.05 -1.28 1.09
C GLY A 99 23.28 -0.04 1.52
N ILE A 100 22.07 -0.22 2.06
CA ILE A 100 21.27 0.88 2.58
C ILE A 100 21.95 1.50 3.79
N THR A 101 21.95 2.83 3.88
CA THR A 101 22.50 3.57 5.03
C THR A 101 21.47 4.47 5.67
N HIS A 102 20.48 4.93 4.90
CA HIS A 102 19.42 5.82 5.36
C HIS A 102 18.06 5.26 4.99
N ILE A 103 17.06 5.42 5.87
CA ILE A 103 15.70 4.91 5.64
C ILE A 103 14.67 6.03 5.83
N ILE A 104 13.81 6.21 4.83
CA ILE A 104 12.63 7.08 4.93
C ILE A 104 11.41 6.19 5.17
N ASN A 105 10.88 6.23 6.39
CA ASN A 105 9.66 5.54 6.80
C ASN A 105 8.46 6.47 6.66
N LEU A 106 7.65 6.29 5.61
CA LEU A 106 6.48 7.13 5.34
C LEU A 106 5.24 6.77 6.17
N VAL A 107 5.31 5.72 6.97
CA VAL A 107 4.17 5.12 7.68
C VAL A 107 4.48 4.88 9.16
N SER A 108 5.29 5.75 9.74
CA SER A 108 5.80 5.63 11.11
C SER A 108 4.72 5.63 12.20
N SER A 109 3.47 5.98 11.86
CA SER A 109 2.33 5.89 12.77
C SER A 109 1.92 4.45 13.10
N TYR A 110 2.29 3.47 12.28
CA TYR A 110 1.96 2.05 12.52
C TYR A 110 3.06 1.07 12.11
N VAL A 111 4.13 1.50 11.45
CA VAL A 111 5.33 0.67 11.22
C VAL A 111 6.51 1.30 11.96
N PRO A 112 7.14 0.59 12.92
CA PRO A 112 8.28 1.12 13.64
C PRO A 112 9.52 1.21 12.75
N ASN A 113 10.50 2.01 13.19
CA ASN A 113 11.85 1.91 12.64
C ASN A 113 12.48 0.63 13.24
N TYR A 114 12.59 -0.43 12.45
CA TYR A 114 13.03 -1.74 12.94
C TYR A 114 14.48 -1.77 13.43
N PHE A 115 15.36 -0.97 12.83
CA PHE A 115 16.81 -1.03 13.07
C PHE A 115 17.44 0.36 13.31
N PRO A 116 16.97 1.13 14.31
CA PRO A 116 17.38 2.53 14.52
C PRO A 116 18.87 2.70 14.88
N ASN A 117 19.53 1.62 15.31
CA ASN A 117 20.97 1.60 15.60
C ASN A 117 21.83 1.27 14.37
N CYS A 118 21.21 0.87 13.26
CA CYS A 118 21.92 0.43 12.04
C CYS A 118 21.80 1.45 10.89
N PHE A 119 20.71 2.22 10.85
CA PHE A 119 20.42 3.16 9.78
C PHE A 119 19.98 4.51 10.34
N GLU A 120 20.25 5.60 9.62
CA GLU A 120 19.68 6.90 9.94
C GLU A 120 18.25 7.00 9.37
N TYR A 121 17.28 7.40 10.19
CA TYR A 121 15.87 7.42 9.79
C TYR A 121 15.31 8.83 9.63
N LEU A 122 14.47 9.01 8.60
CA LEU A 122 13.42 10.02 8.56
C LEU A 122 12.07 9.32 8.72
N SER A 123 11.32 9.69 9.76
CA SER A 123 9.99 9.14 10.05
C SER A 123 8.90 10.15 9.75
N LEU A 124 8.00 9.82 8.84
CA LEU A 124 6.85 10.62 8.43
C LEU A 124 5.54 9.83 8.58
N ASN A 125 4.42 10.55 8.59
CA ASN A 125 3.09 9.96 8.56
C ASN A 125 2.33 10.42 7.31
N VAL A 126 2.50 9.67 6.23
CA VAL A 126 1.86 9.92 4.94
C VAL A 126 0.63 9.00 4.80
N ARG A 127 -0.55 9.60 4.76
CA ARG A 127 -1.81 8.87 4.54
C ARG A 127 -2.00 8.61 3.06
N ASP A 128 -2.45 7.41 2.72
CA ASP A 128 -2.70 6.99 1.34
C ASP A 128 -4.16 7.29 0.94
N ASP A 129 -4.52 8.57 0.96
CA ASP A 129 -5.88 9.00 0.69
C ASP A 129 -5.92 10.13 -0.35
N LEU A 130 -7.11 10.37 -0.89
CA LEU A 130 -7.32 11.35 -1.96
C LEU A 130 -7.25 12.82 -1.49
N ASN A 131 -7.02 13.07 -0.20
CA ASN A 131 -7.00 14.40 0.40
C ASN A 131 -5.62 14.77 1.00
N TYR A 132 -4.68 13.83 1.06
CA TYR A 132 -3.36 14.09 1.64
C TYR A 132 -2.50 14.95 0.68
N ASN A 133 -1.89 16.01 1.23
CA ASN A 133 -0.98 16.87 0.49
C ASN A 133 0.47 16.36 0.65
N LEU A 134 1.10 15.95 -0.46
CA LEU A 134 2.47 15.44 -0.49
C LEU A 134 3.54 16.52 -0.34
N HIS A 135 3.22 17.80 -0.55
CA HIS A 135 4.21 18.88 -0.65
C HIS A 135 5.18 18.91 0.55
N SER A 136 4.66 18.89 1.78
CA SER A 136 5.50 18.88 2.98
C SER A 136 6.33 17.61 3.12
N ALA A 137 5.77 16.45 2.74
CA ALA A 137 6.49 15.18 2.78
C ALA A 137 7.62 15.15 1.74
N ILE A 138 7.37 15.64 0.52
CA ILE A 138 8.36 15.76 -0.55
C ILE A 138 9.51 16.66 -0.09
N ASN A 139 9.22 17.84 0.47
CA ASN A 139 10.26 18.74 0.96
C ASN A 139 11.10 18.12 2.08
N ALA A 140 10.45 17.49 3.07
CA ALA A 140 11.16 16.84 4.17
C ALA A 140 12.07 15.69 3.68
N CYS A 141 11.58 14.87 2.74
CA CYS A 141 12.37 13.79 2.15
C CYS A 141 13.56 14.35 1.36
N PHE A 142 13.32 15.38 0.55
CA PHE A 142 14.36 16.00 -0.27
C PHE A 142 15.44 16.66 0.59
N ASP A 143 15.05 17.37 1.65
CA ASP A 143 15.98 17.97 2.61
C ASP A 143 16.81 16.90 3.34
N PHE A 144 16.18 15.79 3.75
CA PHE A 144 16.88 14.68 4.38
C PHE A 144 17.90 14.04 3.42
N ILE A 145 17.51 13.76 2.18
CA ILE A 145 18.41 13.22 1.15
C ILE A 145 19.61 14.15 0.94
N ASN A 146 19.36 15.45 0.73
CA ASN A 146 20.43 16.40 0.42
C ASN A 146 21.37 16.67 1.59
N ARG A 147 20.85 16.71 2.82
CA ARG A 147 21.65 17.08 4.00
C ARG A 147 22.29 15.90 4.71
N ARG A 148 21.69 14.70 4.62
CA ARG A 148 22.14 13.52 5.36
C ARG A 148 22.75 12.47 4.44
N VAL A 149 22.12 12.20 3.31
CA VAL A 149 22.50 11.08 2.44
C VAL A 149 23.66 11.46 1.51
N LEU A 150 23.49 12.52 0.71
CA LEU A 150 24.46 12.89 -0.32
C LEU A 150 25.86 13.18 0.23
N PRO A 151 26.05 13.94 1.34
CA PRO A 151 27.39 14.23 1.85
C PRO A 151 28.16 13.00 2.33
N GLN A 152 27.45 11.91 2.63
CA GLN A 152 28.03 10.64 3.08
C GLN A 152 28.18 9.63 1.95
N GLY A 153 27.75 9.95 0.72
CA GLY A 153 27.68 8.98 -0.38
C GLY A 153 26.74 7.80 -0.08
N GLY A 154 25.72 8.03 0.76
CA GLY A 154 24.83 6.98 1.24
C GLY A 154 23.79 6.52 0.22
N LYS A 155 23.13 5.38 0.51
CA LYS A 155 21.93 4.94 -0.22
C LYS A 155 20.70 5.05 0.66
N THR A 156 19.63 5.57 0.06
CA THR A 156 18.33 5.74 0.73
C THR A 156 17.40 4.61 0.37
N PHE A 157 16.74 4.02 1.38
CA PHE A 157 15.58 3.17 1.18
C PHE A 157 14.30 3.87 1.65
N ILE A 158 13.31 3.99 0.77
CA ILE A 158 12.04 4.65 1.03
C ILE A 158 10.94 3.61 1.08
N HIS A 159 10.21 3.51 2.18
CA HIS A 159 9.12 2.55 2.27
C HIS A 159 7.81 3.18 2.75
N CYS A 160 6.73 2.50 2.40
CA CYS A 160 5.43 2.71 3.02
C CYS A 160 4.91 1.35 3.51
N ASN A 161 3.61 1.09 3.37
CA ASN A 161 3.06 -0.22 3.69
C ASN A 161 3.45 -1.27 2.63
N ALA A 162 2.95 -1.11 1.40
CA ALA A 162 3.15 -2.09 0.31
C ALA A 162 4.22 -1.69 -0.73
N GLY A 163 4.81 -0.49 -0.61
CA GLY A 163 5.73 0.02 -1.63
C GLY A 163 5.10 0.34 -2.99
N VAL A 164 3.78 0.54 -3.03
CA VAL A 164 3.01 0.70 -4.29
C VAL A 164 2.56 2.13 -4.57
N SER A 165 2.19 2.92 -3.55
CA SER A 165 1.63 4.27 -3.75
C SER A 165 2.53 5.36 -3.17
N ARG A 166 2.62 5.50 -1.84
CA ARG A 166 3.37 6.59 -1.18
C ARG A 166 4.87 6.61 -1.45
N ALA A 167 5.56 5.48 -1.27
CA ALA A 167 7.01 5.38 -1.48
C ALA A 167 7.43 5.77 -2.91
N PRO A 168 6.83 5.19 -3.98
CA PRO A 168 7.20 5.60 -5.34
C PRO A 168 6.85 7.05 -5.65
N CYS A 169 5.86 7.67 -5.00
CA CYS A 169 5.60 9.11 -5.17
C CYS A 169 6.79 9.97 -4.77
N ILE A 170 7.47 9.63 -3.66
CA ILE A 170 8.66 10.37 -3.21
C ILE A 170 9.83 10.16 -4.17
N VAL A 171 9.99 8.95 -4.72
CA VAL A 171 11.01 8.66 -5.72
C VAL A 171 10.74 9.47 -7.00
N ILE A 172 9.51 9.43 -7.53
CA ILE A 172 9.09 10.21 -8.70
C ILE A 172 9.32 11.71 -8.46
N ALA A 173 8.89 12.24 -7.32
CA ALA A 173 9.09 13.65 -6.98
C ALA A 173 10.57 14.02 -6.92
N SER A 174 11.43 13.13 -6.42
CA SER A 174 12.88 13.36 -6.35
C SER A 174 13.50 13.38 -7.74
N LEU A 175 13.07 12.49 -8.65
CA LEU A 175 13.52 12.47 -10.04
C LEU A 175 13.09 13.73 -10.80
N ILE A 176 11.84 14.19 -10.62
CA ILE A 176 11.36 15.44 -11.20
C ILE A 176 12.21 16.62 -10.70
N ARG A 177 12.38 16.76 -9.38
CA ARG A 177 13.08 17.92 -8.80
C ARG A 177 14.58 17.93 -9.06
N LYS A 178 15.23 16.76 -9.01
CA LYS A 178 16.70 16.67 -9.10
C LYS A 178 17.18 16.53 -10.54
N CYS A 179 16.45 15.78 -11.35
CA CYS A 179 16.87 15.42 -12.71
C CYS A 179 16.09 16.16 -13.79
N GLY A 180 15.09 16.97 -13.43
CA GLY A 180 14.26 17.70 -14.39
C GLY A 180 13.44 16.79 -15.29
N LEU A 181 13.16 15.55 -14.86
CA LEU A 181 12.37 14.62 -15.66
C LEU A 181 10.90 15.07 -15.72
N SER A 182 10.27 14.81 -16.87
CA SER A 182 8.82 14.88 -16.98
C SER A 182 8.17 13.89 -16.02
N TYR A 183 6.92 14.15 -15.63
CA TYR A 183 6.17 13.22 -14.79
C TYR A 183 6.10 11.82 -15.42
N ASP A 184 5.84 11.73 -16.73
CA ASP A 184 5.66 10.44 -17.40
C ASP A 184 6.98 9.67 -17.48
N ASP A 185 8.11 10.33 -17.74
CA ASP A 185 9.43 9.69 -17.75
C ASP A 185 9.81 9.19 -16.35
N ALA A 186 9.65 10.04 -15.33
CA ALA A 186 9.92 9.66 -13.94
C ALA A 186 9.00 8.51 -13.48
N TYR A 187 7.70 8.55 -13.83
CA TYR A 187 6.77 7.48 -13.51
C TYR A 187 7.17 6.17 -14.18
N ASN A 188 7.51 6.19 -15.47
CA ASN A 188 7.89 4.99 -16.22
C ASN A 188 9.17 4.36 -15.68
N LEU A 189 10.18 5.17 -15.33
CA LEU A 189 11.40 4.66 -14.70
C LEU A 189 11.10 3.90 -13.40
N VAL A 190 10.26 4.48 -12.55
CA VAL A 190 9.91 3.87 -11.26
C VAL A 190 9.01 2.65 -11.45
N ALA A 191 8.06 2.69 -12.39
CA ALA A 191 7.17 1.58 -12.72
C ALA A 191 7.90 0.39 -13.37
N ASN A 192 8.98 0.64 -14.10
CA ASN A 192 9.84 -0.41 -14.64
C ASN A 192 10.66 -1.12 -13.56
N ALA A 193 10.99 -0.41 -12.46
CA ALA A 193 11.74 -0.99 -11.35
C ALA A 193 10.86 -1.89 -10.46
N ARG A 194 9.56 -1.58 -10.34
CA ARG A 194 8.57 -2.37 -9.59
C ARG A 194 7.16 -1.94 -9.95
N ASN A 195 6.19 -2.85 -9.78
CA ASN A 195 4.78 -2.51 -9.96
C ASN A 195 4.33 -1.44 -8.94
N ILE A 196 3.93 -0.28 -9.46
CA ILE A 196 3.45 0.86 -8.67
C ILE A 196 2.04 1.25 -9.09
N SER A 197 1.30 1.81 -8.15
CA SER A 197 -0.01 2.41 -8.39
C SER A 197 -0.25 3.51 -7.35
N PRO A 198 0.37 4.70 -7.52
CA PRO A 198 0.01 5.90 -6.79
C PRO A 198 -1.49 6.17 -6.85
N ASN A 199 -2.07 6.67 -5.76
CA ASN A 199 -3.45 7.13 -5.82
C ASN A 199 -3.60 8.36 -6.75
N LEU A 200 -4.83 8.61 -7.22
CA LEU A 200 -5.09 9.65 -8.23
C LEU A 200 -4.65 11.06 -7.78
N ASN A 201 -4.94 11.40 -6.52
CA ASN A 201 -4.55 12.69 -5.94
C ASN A 201 -3.02 12.89 -5.97
N PHE A 202 -2.25 11.84 -5.64
CA PHE A 202 -0.80 11.90 -5.73
C PHE A 202 -0.31 12.08 -7.17
N LYS A 203 -0.89 11.36 -8.14
CA LYS A 203 -0.55 11.55 -9.55
C LYS A 203 -0.79 12.99 -10.00
N MET A 204 -1.87 13.62 -9.56
CA MET A 204 -2.17 15.03 -9.88
C MET A 204 -1.15 15.98 -9.27
N GLN A 205 -0.79 15.80 -8.00
CA GLN A 205 0.20 16.64 -7.33
C GLN A 205 1.60 16.50 -7.94
N LEU A 206 1.99 15.29 -8.35
CA LEU A 206 3.27 15.05 -9.01
C LEU A 206 3.33 15.67 -10.42
N ARG A 207 2.22 15.67 -11.16
CA ARG A 207 2.13 16.40 -12.44
C ARG A 207 2.23 17.90 -12.25
N ALA A 208 1.57 18.45 -11.23
CA ALA A 208 1.70 19.86 -10.90
C ALA A 208 3.15 20.23 -10.55
N LEU A 209 3.83 19.39 -9.75
CA LEU A 209 5.24 19.56 -9.43
C LEU A 209 6.15 19.56 -10.67
N ALA A 210 5.87 18.70 -11.66
CA ALA A 210 6.62 18.67 -12.91
C ALA A 210 6.41 19.92 -13.77
N ALA A 211 5.20 20.51 -13.74
CA ALA A 211 4.90 21.75 -14.48
C ALA A 211 5.57 23.00 -13.87
N GLU A 212 5.92 22.96 -12.58
CA GLU A 212 6.62 24.05 -11.89
C GLU A 212 8.14 24.10 -12.19
N ASN A 213 8.71 23.04 -12.77
CA ASN A 213 10.14 22.92 -13.11
C ASN A 213 10.31 22.79 -14.64
N PRO A 214 10.16 23.87 -15.42
CA PRO A 214 10.28 23.85 -16.88
C PRO A 214 11.72 23.64 -17.38
#